data_AF-A0A4Q3XXT5-F1
#
_entry.id   AF-A0A4Q3XXT5-F1
#
_cell.length_a   1.000
_cell.length_b   1.000
_cell.length_c   1.000
_cell.angle_alpha   90.00
_cell.angle_beta   90.00
_cell.angle_gamma   90.00
#
_symmetry.space_group_name_H-M   'P 1'
#
loop_
_entity.id
_entity.type
_entity.pdbx_description
1 polymer ?
#
loop_
_entity_poly.entity_id
_entity_poly.type
_entity_poly.pdbx_seq_one_letter_code
_entity_poly.pdbx_strand_id
1 'polypeptide(L)'
;MHVSRRNLFKYAAAGSAAAGLAALSGTTSVANAGSLGTLLDYAAGVPSAQAIKAAGYAGAIRYVSDRRPGADWMVGKPVLARET
;
A
#
# COMPACT_ATOMS: atom_id res chain seq x y z
N MET A 1 13.50 36.67 43.97
CA MET A 1 12.35 36.78 43.04
C MET A 1 11.14 36.13 43.69
N HIS A 2 10.07 36.88 43.96
CA HIS A 2 8.85 36.34 44.55
C HIS A 2 7.83 36.13 43.42
N VAL A 3 7.43 34.89 43.16
CA VAL A 3 6.42 34.56 42.15
C VAL A 3 5.08 34.41 42.86
N SER A 4 4.08 35.22 42.47
CA SER A 4 2.73 35.09 43.02
C SER A 4 2.05 33.82 42.51
N ARG A 5 1.14 33.25 43.31
CA ARG A 5 0.33 32.07 42.92
C ARG A 5 -0.34 32.26 41.55
N ARG A 6 -0.83 33.47 41.26
CA ARG A 6 -1.46 33.81 39.98
C ARG A 6 -0.47 33.73 38.81
N ASN A 7 0.76 34.20 38.99
CA ASN A 7 1.78 34.13 37.95
C ASN A 7 2.25 32.69 37.73
N LEU A 8 2.37 31.91 38.81
CA LEU A 8 2.68 30.48 38.73
C LEU A 8 1.64 29.74 37.85
N PHE A 9 0.34 29.95 38.09
CA PHE A 9 -0.70 29.29 37.28
C PHE A 9 -0.72 29.76 35.83
N LYS A 10 -0.44 31.05 35.55
CA LYS A 10 -0.32 31.55 34.18
C LYS A 10 0.83 30.89 33.41
N TYR A 11 1.99 30.76 34.05
CA TYR A 11 3.15 30.12 33.43
C TYR A 11 2.94 28.62 33.26
N ALA A 12 2.31 27.95 34.23
CA ALA A 12 1.94 26.54 34.08
C ALA A 12 0.99 26.34 32.89
N ALA A 13 -0.09 27.12 32.80
CA ALA A 13 -1.04 27.01 31.70
C ALA A 13 -0.40 27.29 30.32
N ALA A 14 0.41 28.35 30.23
CA ALA A 14 1.11 28.70 29.00
C ALA A 14 2.15 27.63 28.61
N GLY A 15 2.89 27.11 29.58
CA GLY A 15 3.88 26.05 29.37
C GLY A 15 3.23 24.74 28.91
N SER A 16 2.12 24.33 29.53
CA SER A 16 1.37 23.12 29.14
C SER A 16 0.78 23.24 27.74
N ALA A 17 0.24 24.42 27.37
CA ALA A 17 -0.29 24.65 26.04
C ALA A 17 0.81 24.60 24.97
N ALA A 18 1.96 25.22 25.22
CA ALA A 18 3.11 25.19 24.32
C ALA A 18 3.68 23.78 24.13
N ALA A 19 3.81 23.01 25.22
CA ALA A 19 4.27 21.63 25.17
C ALA A 19 3.29 20.71 24.42
N GLY A 20 1.97 20.90 24.62
CA GLY A 20 0.95 20.15 23.89
C GLY A 20 0.98 20.43 22.39
N LEU A 21 1.15 21.69 21.98
CA LEU A 21 1.24 22.08 20.57
C LEU A 21 2.52 21.53 19.89
N ALA A 22 3.64 21.49 20.62
CA ALA A 22 4.88 20.90 20.15
C ALA A 22 4.75 19.37 19.96
N ALA A 23 4.01 18.69 20.85
CA ALA A 23 3.73 17.26 20.73
C ALA A 23 2.82 16.94 19.52
N LEU A 24 1.91 17.84 19.16
CA LEU A 24 1.07 17.75 17.95
C LEU A 24 1.83 18.08 16.66
N SER A 25 2.96 18.77 16.75
CA SER A 25 3.82 19.11 15.61
C SER A 25 4.80 18.00 15.24
N GLY A 26 4.79 16.87 15.96
CA GLY A 26 5.52 15.69 15.55
C GLY A 26 5.04 15.26 14.16
N THR A 27 5.96 15.16 13.20
CA THR A 27 5.64 14.61 11.88
C THR A 27 5.11 13.20 12.08
N THR A 28 3.80 13.00 11.97
CA THR A 28 3.24 11.66 11.84
C THR A 28 3.79 11.12 10.54
N SER A 29 4.77 10.22 10.63
CA SER A 29 5.23 9.44 9.49
C SER A 29 4.03 8.62 9.02
N VAL A 30 3.32 9.14 8.03
CA VAL A 30 2.25 8.38 7.38
C VAL A 30 2.97 7.23 6.70
N ALA A 31 2.66 6.00 7.09
CA ALA A 31 3.22 4.83 6.45
C ALA A 31 2.88 4.92 4.95
N ASN A 32 3.89 5.24 4.15
CA ASN A 32 3.72 5.44 2.72
C ASN A 32 3.96 4.10 2.05
N ALA A 33 2.89 3.30 1.95
CA ALA A 33 2.88 2.09 1.13
C ALA A 33 2.74 2.52 -0.34
N GLY A 34 3.80 3.15 -0.88
CA GLY A 34 3.85 3.44 -2.31
C GLY A 34 3.56 2.17 -3.12
N SER A 35 2.78 2.31 -4.19
CA SER A 35 2.42 1.16 -5.03
C SER A 35 3.68 0.50 -5.58
N LEU A 36 3.79 -0.82 -5.39
CA LEU A 36 4.83 -1.65 -6.02
C LEU A 36 4.45 -2.10 -7.44
N GLY A 37 3.35 -1.56 -7.97
CA GLY A 37 2.75 -1.97 -9.23
C GLY A 37 1.61 -2.97 -9.03
N THR A 38 0.79 -3.13 -10.08
CA THR A 38 -0.33 -4.07 -10.10
C THR A 38 0.03 -5.29 -10.93
N LEU A 39 -0.30 -6.48 -10.43
CA LEU A 39 -0.11 -7.75 -11.14
C LEU A 39 -1.46 -8.27 -11.62
N LEU A 40 -1.50 -8.83 -12.82
CA LEU A 40 -2.70 -9.41 -13.41
C LEU A 40 -2.77 -10.92 -13.15
N ASP A 41 -3.93 -11.46 -12.81
CA ASP A 41 -4.21 -12.89 -12.91
C ASP A 41 -5.24 -13.16 -14.01
N TYR A 42 -5.13 -14.29 -14.70
CA TYR A 42 -6.00 -14.62 -15.83
C TYR A 42 -6.08 -16.12 -16.07
N ALA A 43 -7.26 -16.58 -16.52
CA ALA A 43 -7.52 -17.98 -16.82
C ALA A 43 -8.07 -18.21 -18.23
N ALA A 44 -8.78 -17.25 -18.83
CA ALA A 44 -9.48 -17.45 -20.11
C ALA A 44 -8.58 -17.38 -21.35
N GLY A 45 -7.32 -16.99 -21.21
CA GLY A 45 -6.40 -16.72 -22.32
C GLY A 45 -4.99 -16.45 -21.80
N VAL A 46 -4.01 -16.29 -22.70
CA VAL A 46 -2.64 -15.89 -22.36
C VAL A 46 -2.30 -14.62 -23.14
N PRO A 47 -2.44 -13.43 -22.51
CA PRO A 47 -2.04 -12.17 -23.13
C PRO A 47 -0.54 -12.11 -23.42
N SER A 48 -0.14 -11.37 -24.46
CA SER A 48 1.29 -11.12 -24.69
C SER A 48 1.88 -10.24 -23.59
N ALA A 49 3.17 -10.43 -23.29
CA ALA A 49 3.87 -9.59 -22.32
C ALA A 49 3.82 -8.09 -22.68
N GLN A 50 3.86 -7.79 -23.99
CA GLN A 50 3.71 -6.43 -24.51
C GLN A 50 2.33 -5.84 -24.18
N ALA A 51 1.25 -6.61 -24.33
CA ALA A 51 -0.09 -6.16 -23.98
C ALA A 51 -0.24 -5.90 -22.48
N ILE A 52 0.31 -6.79 -21.63
CA ILE A 52 0.32 -6.63 -20.16
C ILE A 52 1.04 -5.34 -19.78
N LYS A 53 2.22 -5.10 -20.35
CA LYS A 53 3.01 -3.87 -20.11
C LYS A 53 2.30 -2.61 -20.62
N ALA A 54 1.73 -2.66 -21.83
CA ALA A 54 1.02 -1.53 -22.44
C ALA A 54 -0.24 -1.16 -21.64
N ALA A 55 -0.87 -2.13 -20.97
CA ALA A 55 -1.99 -1.91 -20.06
C ALA A 55 -1.58 -1.35 -18.68
N GLY A 56 -0.28 -1.17 -18.42
CA GLY A 56 0.22 -0.56 -17.17
C GLY A 56 0.40 -1.55 -16.01
N TYR A 57 0.31 -2.86 -16.25
CA TYR A 57 0.60 -3.86 -15.23
C TYR A 57 2.10 -4.11 -15.11
N ALA A 58 2.57 -4.32 -13.88
CA ALA A 58 3.97 -4.65 -13.59
C ALA A 58 4.34 -6.10 -13.93
N GLY A 59 3.34 -6.97 -14.09
CA GLY A 59 3.52 -8.38 -14.40
C GLY A 59 2.23 -9.18 -14.22
N ALA A 60 2.38 -10.49 -14.00
CA ALA A 60 1.25 -11.39 -13.81
C ALA A 60 1.50 -12.45 -12.72
N ILE A 61 0.44 -12.84 -12.02
CA ILE A 61 0.42 -14.02 -11.15
C ILE A 61 -0.25 -15.14 -11.94
N ARG A 62 0.42 -16.29 -12.04
CA ARG A 62 0.04 -17.37 -12.97
C ARG A 62 -0.34 -18.65 -12.25
N TYR A 63 -1.28 -19.38 -12.84
CA TYR A 63 -1.80 -20.62 -12.30
C TYR A 63 -0.88 -21.80 -12.61
N VAL A 64 -0.38 -22.46 -11.57
CA VAL A 64 0.35 -23.75 -11.64
C VAL A 64 -0.59 -24.92 -11.34
N SER A 65 -1.78 -24.88 -11.94
CA SER A 65 -2.86 -25.82 -11.64
C SER A 65 -3.58 -26.22 -12.92
N ASP A 66 -4.14 -27.43 -12.92
CA ASP A 66 -4.97 -27.92 -14.00
C ASP A 66 -6.34 -27.22 -14.06
N ARG A 67 -7.04 -27.43 -15.18
CA ARG A 67 -8.43 -26.99 -15.35
C ARG A 67 -9.36 -27.93 -14.60
N ARG A 68 -10.39 -27.38 -13.96
CA ARG A 68 -11.44 -28.18 -13.33
C ARG A 68 -12.38 -28.79 -14.40
N PRO A 69 -13.11 -29.87 -14.09
CA PRO A 69 -14.11 -30.43 -15.00
C PRO A 69 -15.13 -29.39 -15.48
N GLY A 70 -15.42 -29.39 -16.79
CA GLY A 70 -16.35 -28.45 -17.42
C GLY A 70 -15.79 -27.03 -17.61
N ALA A 71 -14.50 -26.79 -17.35
CA ALA A 71 -13.87 -25.47 -17.49
C ALA A 71 -12.78 -25.45 -18.58
N ASP A 72 -13.04 -26.07 -19.73
CA ASP A 72 -12.09 -26.15 -20.85
C ASP A 72 -11.67 -24.77 -21.38
N TRP A 73 -12.53 -23.76 -21.15
CA TRP A 73 -12.29 -22.35 -21.46
C TRP A 73 -11.15 -21.72 -20.67
N MET A 74 -10.71 -22.33 -19.56
CA MET A 74 -9.60 -21.83 -18.75
C MET A 74 -8.24 -22.11 -19.41
N VAL A 75 -8.06 -21.68 -20.66
CA VAL A 75 -6.88 -22.02 -21.47
C VAL A 75 -5.56 -21.47 -20.92
N GLY A 76 -5.62 -20.42 -20.10
CA GLY A 76 -4.47 -19.89 -19.36
C GLY A 76 -4.08 -20.74 -18.14
N LYS A 77 -4.51 -22.00 -18.05
CA LYS A 77 -4.09 -22.95 -17.01
C LYS A 77 -3.62 -24.27 -17.63
N PRO A 78 -2.49 -24.85 -17.16
CA PRO A 78 -1.46 -24.22 -16.33
C PRO A 78 -0.55 -23.27 -17.14
N VAL A 79 0.30 -22.51 -16.46
CA VAL A 79 1.41 -21.78 -17.09
C VAL A 79 2.40 -22.74 -17.74
N LEU A 80 2.93 -22.36 -18.91
CA LEU A 80 3.86 -23.18 -19.68
C LEU A 80 5.24 -22.51 -19.78
N ALA A 81 6.29 -23.30 -19.96
CA ALA A 81 7.67 -22.79 -20.04
C ALA A 81 7.89 -21.80 -21.19
N ARG A 82 7.08 -21.85 -22.25
CA ARG A 82 7.13 -20.89 -23.37
C ARG A 82 6.51 -19.52 -23.04
N GLU A 83 5.85 -19.39 -21.89
CA GLU A 83 5.13 -18.19 -21.44
C GLU A 83 5.92 -17.38 -20.40
N THR A 84 7.13 -17.84 -20.06
CA THR A 84 8.06 -17.25 -19.06
C THR A 84 9.39 -16.94 -19.70
#